data_AF-A0A7S1QX49-F1
#
_entry.id   AF-A0A7S1QX49-F1
#
_cell.length_a   1.000
_cell.length_b   1.000
_cell.length_c   1.000
_cell.angle_alpha   90.00
_cell.angle_beta   90.00
_cell.angle_gamma   90.00
#
_symmetry.space_group_name_H-M   'P 1'
#
loop_
_entity.id
_entity.type
_entity.pdbx_description
1 polymer ?
#
loop_
_entity_poly.entity_id
_entity_poly.type
_entity_poly.pdbx_seq_one_letter_code
_entity_poly.pdbx_strand_id
1 'polypeptide(L)'
;MTTVDNRVASLVGTFLSAYDETALEGVERLSKLCSSTANDDPDVVHAFLADAAAVDAFMALFARPKLNLAPVFTALAQLLRTARKPSCALLMRLLLGPGPRQRVRDAVNRLSDQTLPTTVAGLRLMATAVELNAKQTVAKLSRTVPLQSNAFVETPPMSQQAVRPARVELMLAFLRAKHPDVVAAAATQHGVLTRLCEDACELLKRGDGQYVDLVRSAIDAVGSAFAGNPDLSSAQKRTLLNGQRGVTRALTTLLAWRSVAEQVAVVLRRIVEEVAEPSRDYAVLRDADDSRMPNFVLFVLLRNLRPKHRALDAHLVVFVLHRCPDLCRPYLTRVARRLPEYDGTLSIPRASVAVCNTLTRLFLCPLPEYIASGSARLLEPTAKHNSFFDLTPEAAADEVVPAWFREAAHRHIGANEGSAMMLVFLLQCMQGAVNRAAKV
;
A
#
# COMPACT_ATOMS: atom_id res chain seq x y z
N MET A 1 -8.91 53.00 -12.76
CA MET A 1 -8.81 51.68 -12.09
C MET A 1 -10.02 50.87 -12.48
N THR A 2 -9.80 49.66 -12.97
CA THR A 2 -10.88 48.73 -13.32
C THR A 2 -11.56 48.19 -12.05
N THR A 3 -12.74 47.57 -12.17
CA THR A 3 -13.41 46.89 -11.04
C THR A 3 -12.54 45.79 -10.42
N VAL A 4 -11.70 45.16 -11.24
CA VAL A 4 -10.70 44.16 -10.84
C VAL A 4 -9.60 44.79 -9.97
N ASP A 5 -9.02 45.91 -10.41
CA ASP A 5 -7.96 46.61 -9.65
C ASP A 5 -8.45 47.06 -8.27
N ASN A 6 -9.70 47.53 -8.18
CA ASN A 6 -10.30 47.94 -6.90
C ASN A 6 -10.51 46.75 -5.96
N ARG A 7 -10.87 45.57 -6.49
CA ARG A 7 -11.00 44.34 -5.70
C ARG A 7 -9.64 43.86 -5.18
N VAL A 8 -8.59 43.91 -6.02
CA VAL A 8 -7.22 43.55 -5.61
C VAL A 8 -6.71 44.52 -4.53
N ALA A 9 -6.84 45.83 -4.74
CA ALA A 9 -6.44 46.84 -3.77
C ALA A 9 -7.17 46.68 -2.42
N SER A 10 -8.47 46.33 -2.45
CA SER A 10 -9.23 46.02 -1.23
C SER A 10 -8.63 44.81 -0.48
N LEU A 11 -8.24 43.75 -1.19
CA LEU A 11 -7.58 42.59 -0.57
C LEU A 11 -6.26 42.97 0.08
N VAL A 12 -5.42 43.79 -0.58
CA VAL A 12 -4.16 44.30 -0.01
C VAL A 12 -4.43 45.03 1.31
N GLY A 13 -5.41 45.94 1.33
CA GLY A 13 -5.81 46.65 2.54
C GLY A 13 -6.23 45.71 3.68
N THR A 14 -6.98 44.64 3.37
CA THR A 14 -7.37 43.65 4.38
C THR A 14 -6.19 42.84 4.92
N PHE A 15 -5.22 42.43 4.08
CA PHE A 15 -4.04 41.66 4.51
C PHE A 15 -3.09 42.48 5.39
N LEU A 16 -2.97 43.78 5.12
CA LEU A 16 -2.13 44.70 5.89
C LEU A 16 -2.82 45.21 7.17
N SER A 17 -4.09 44.88 7.41
CA SER A 17 -4.81 45.27 8.61
C SER A 17 -4.08 44.83 9.87
N ALA A 18 -4.04 45.70 10.89
CA ALA A 18 -3.48 45.36 12.20
C ALA A 18 -4.25 44.21 12.89
N TYR A 19 -5.54 44.07 12.60
CA TYR A 19 -6.43 43.08 13.19
C TYR A 19 -6.38 41.74 12.44
N ASP A 20 -6.19 40.65 13.19
CA ASP A 20 -6.08 39.30 12.61
C ASP A 20 -7.41 38.83 11.96
N GLU A 21 -8.55 39.20 12.53
CA GLU A 21 -9.87 38.86 11.99
C GLU A 21 -10.08 39.45 10.59
N THR A 22 -9.76 40.75 10.40
CA THR A 22 -9.85 41.41 9.09
C THR A 22 -8.88 40.80 8.07
N ALA A 23 -7.68 40.42 8.51
CA ALA A 23 -6.72 39.75 7.64
C ALA A 23 -7.23 38.37 7.19
N LEU A 24 -7.82 37.59 8.10
CA LEU A 24 -8.42 36.29 7.77
C LEU A 24 -9.66 36.40 6.89
N GLU A 25 -10.46 37.45 7.07
CA GLU A 25 -11.58 37.76 6.17
C GLU A 25 -11.08 37.99 4.73
N GLY A 26 -9.99 38.73 4.57
CA GLY A 26 -9.31 38.90 3.28
C GLY A 26 -8.87 37.57 2.66
N VAL A 27 -8.35 36.65 3.49
CA VAL A 27 -7.90 35.32 3.05
C VAL A 27 -9.07 34.46 2.60
N GLU A 28 -10.19 34.53 3.32
CA GLU A 28 -11.42 33.83 2.96
C GLU A 28 -12.00 34.37 1.64
N ARG A 29 -12.03 35.70 1.46
CA ARG A 29 -12.43 36.33 0.19
C ARG A 29 -11.54 35.86 -0.97
N LEU A 30 -10.22 35.84 -0.79
CA LEU A 30 -9.30 35.33 -1.80
C LEU A 30 -9.53 33.84 -2.11
N SER A 31 -9.80 33.02 -1.09
CA SER A 31 -10.10 31.60 -1.26
C SER A 31 -11.39 31.36 -2.05
N LYS A 32 -12.43 32.17 -1.81
CA LYS A 32 -13.69 32.12 -2.56
C LYS A 32 -13.49 32.47 -4.04
N LEU A 33 -12.64 33.46 -4.33
CA LEU A 33 -12.26 33.81 -5.71
C LEU A 33 -11.49 32.67 -6.40
N CYS A 34 -10.72 31.88 -5.65
CA CYS A 34 -10.00 30.73 -6.20
C CYS A 34 -10.89 29.48 -6.41
N SER A 35 -12.01 29.36 -5.68
CA SER A 35 -12.85 28.16 -5.66
C SER A 35 -14.10 28.24 -6.54
N SER A 36 -14.52 29.44 -6.96
CA SER A 36 -15.68 29.64 -7.84
C SER A 36 -15.40 29.04 -9.22
N THR A 37 -15.93 27.84 -9.45
CA THR A 37 -16.05 27.20 -10.77
C THR A 37 -17.14 27.84 -11.64
N ALA A 38 -17.84 28.85 -11.11
CA ALA A 38 -18.94 29.54 -11.75
C ALA A 38 -18.50 30.98 -12.09
N ASN A 39 -18.08 31.20 -13.34
CA ASN A 39 -18.14 32.45 -14.13
C ASN A 39 -17.75 33.83 -13.56
N ASP A 40 -17.33 33.98 -12.30
CA ASP A 40 -16.88 35.27 -11.76
C ASP A 40 -15.34 35.35 -11.77
N ASP A 41 -14.82 35.94 -12.85
CA ASP A 41 -13.49 36.53 -13.02
C ASP A 41 -12.23 35.70 -12.65
N PRO A 42 -11.80 34.73 -13.50
CA PRO A 42 -10.40 34.27 -13.50
C PRO A 42 -9.38 35.43 -13.60
N ASP A 43 -9.82 36.56 -14.15
CA ASP A 43 -9.05 37.78 -14.29
C ASP A 43 -8.66 38.41 -12.95
N VAL A 44 -9.45 38.26 -11.87
CA VAL A 44 -9.11 38.83 -10.56
C VAL A 44 -7.97 38.05 -9.88
N VAL A 45 -7.98 36.71 -9.96
CA VAL A 45 -6.87 35.89 -9.43
C VAL A 45 -5.59 36.15 -10.22
N HIS A 46 -5.69 36.31 -11.54
CA HIS A 46 -4.54 36.67 -12.36
C HIS A 46 -4.04 38.10 -12.09
N ALA A 47 -4.92 39.07 -11.91
CA ALA A 47 -4.56 40.42 -11.53
C ALA A 47 -3.88 40.47 -10.15
N PHE A 48 -4.42 39.73 -9.17
CA PHE A 48 -3.80 39.58 -7.85
C PHE A 48 -2.38 39.01 -7.95
N LEU A 49 -2.16 37.98 -8.77
CA LEU A 49 -0.85 37.36 -8.95
C LEU A 49 0.12 38.19 -9.80
N ALA A 50 -0.39 39.16 -10.57
CA ALA A 50 0.41 40.12 -11.33
C ALA A 50 0.86 41.31 -10.46
N ASP A 51 0.10 41.62 -9.41
CA ASP A 51 0.42 42.69 -8.46
C ASP A 51 1.38 42.20 -7.37
N ALA A 52 2.64 42.64 -7.46
CA ALA A 52 3.68 42.28 -6.49
C ALA A 52 3.32 42.74 -5.06
N ALA A 53 2.70 43.91 -4.90
CA ALA A 53 2.32 44.41 -3.58
C ALA A 53 1.23 43.54 -2.95
N ALA A 54 0.30 43.02 -3.76
CA ALA A 54 -0.76 42.13 -3.30
C ALA A 54 -0.20 40.77 -2.85
N VAL A 55 0.72 40.20 -3.63
CA VAL A 55 1.42 38.96 -3.27
C VAL A 55 2.27 39.15 -2.01
N ASP A 56 3.03 40.23 -1.91
CA ASP A 56 3.88 40.52 -0.75
C ASP A 56 3.04 40.74 0.52
N ALA A 57 1.92 41.47 0.42
CA ALA A 57 0.99 41.66 1.53
C ALA A 57 0.40 40.32 2.02
N PHE A 58 0.02 39.43 1.10
CA PHE A 58 -0.44 38.08 1.47
C PHE A 58 0.69 37.26 2.11
N MET A 59 1.91 37.32 1.57
CA MET A 59 3.05 36.60 2.14
C MET A 59 3.49 37.14 3.51
N ALA A 60 3.24 38.42 3.80
CA ALA A 60 3.51 39.03 5.11
C ALA A 60 2.69 38.39 6.25
N LEU A 61 1.55 37.75 5.93
CA LEU A 61 0.73 37.02 6.92
C LEU A 61 1.53 35.91 7.62
N PHE A 62 2.49 35.28 6.94
CA PHE A 62 3.34 34.24 7.52
C PHE A 62 4.26 34.79 8.63
N ALA A 63 4.55 36.09 8.63
CA ALA A 63 5.38 36.73 9.67
C ALA A 63 4.60 36.99 10.98
N ARG A 64 3.25 36.92 10.98
CA ARG A 64 2.42 37.26 12.15
C ARG A 64 2.33 36.11 13.16
N PRO A 65 2.99 36.17 14.33
CA PRO A 65 3.22 34.99 15.18
C PRO A 65 1.94 34.32 15.70
N LYS A 66 0.90 35.12 16.00
CA LYS A 66 -0.37 34.66 16.60
C LYS A 66 -1.47 34.33 15.59
N LEU A 67 -1.27 34.66 14.31
CA LEU A 67 -2.29 34.45 13.29
C LEU A 67 -2.54 32.94 13.07
N ASN A 68 -3.82 32.56 13.00
CA ASN A 68 -4.19 31.21 12.60
C ASN A 68 -3.82 30.99 11.12
N LEU A 69 -2.83 30.15 10.86
CA LEU A 69 -2.31 29.92 9.51
C LEU A 69 -3.11 28.90 8.68
N ALA A 70 -4.09 28.19 9.26
CA ALA A 70 -4.85 27.18 8.51
C ALA A 70 -5.57 27.75 7.27
N PRO A 71 -6.26 28.91 7.36
CA PRO A 71 -6.87 29.54 6.18
C PRO A 71 -5.82 30.02 5.18
N VAL A 72 -4.70 30.57 5.66
CA VAL A 72 -3.60 31.08 4.82
C VAL A 72 -2.98 29.95 3.99
N PHE A 73 -2.69 28.81 4.61
CA PHE A 73 -2.16 27.64 3.91
C PHE A 73 -3.14 27.10 2.88
N THR A 74 -4.44 27.10 3.20
CA THR A 74 -5.50 26.64 2.30
C THR A 74 -5.63 27.55 1.07
N ALA A 75 -5.67 28.87 1.28
CA ALA A 75 -5.70 29.86 0.20
C ALA A 75 -4.47 29.74 -0.71
N LEU A 76 -3.28 29.60 -0.12
CA LEU A 76 -2.05 29.45 -0.90
C LEU A 76 -2.04 28.16 -1.73
N ALA A 77 -2.54 27.05 -1.19
CA ALA A 77 -2.68 25.80 -1.93
C ALA A 77 -3.66 25.95 -3.11
N GLN A 78 -4.75 26.69 -2.93
CA GLN A 78 -5.71 26.99 -4.00
C GLN A 78 -5.08 27.90 -5.08
N LEU A 79 -4.40 28.98 -4.68
CA LEU A 79 -3.67 29.87 -5.60
C LEU A 79 -2.64 29.12 -6.42
N LEU A 80 -1.89 28.21 -5.81
CA LEU A 80 -0.90 27.39 -6.51
C LEU A 80 -1.54 26.50 -7.59
N ARG A 81 -2.77 26.03 -7.38
CA ARG A 81 -3.51 25.20 -8.35
C ARG A 81 -4.14 26.02 -9.47
N THR A 82 -4.56 27.26 -9.20
CA THR A 82 -5.21 28.13 -10.18
C THR A 82 -4.24 29.04 -10.95
N ALA A 83 -3.03 29.25 -10.42
CA ALA A 83 -2.01 30.09 -11.04
C ALA A 83 -1.52 29.55 -12.39
N ARG A 84 -1.26 30.47 -13.34
CA ARG A 84 -0.50 30.16 -14.56
C ARG A 84 0.94 29.79 -14.21
N LYS A 85 1.61 29.03 -15.07
CA LYS A 85 3.01 28.55 -14.88
C LYS A 85 3.99 29.61 -14.31
N PRO A 86 4.10 30.85 -14.85
CA PRO A 86 5.06 31.83 -14.32
C PRO A 86 4.72 32.27 -12.89
N SER A 87 3.45 32.57 -12.59
CA SER A 87 3.00 32.95 -11.26
C SER A 87 3.11 31.78 -10.26
N CYS A 88 2.84 30.55 -10.72
CA CYS A 88 3.05 29.34 -9.92
C CYS A 88 4.53 29.20 -9.53
N ALA A 89 5.48 29.44 -10.44
CA ALA A 89 6.91 29.38 -10.13
C ALA A 89 7.33 30.44 -9.09
N LEU A 90 6.78 31.66 -9.20
CA LEU A 90 7.00 32.73 -8.22
C LEU A 90 6.46 32.34 -6.84
N LEU A 91 5.20 31.91 -6.75
CA LEU A 91 4.57 31.46 -5.51
C LEU A 91 5.33 30.30 -4.88
N MET A 92 5.76 29.32 -5.67
CA MET A 92 6.58 28.21 -5.20
C MET A 92 7.91 28.69 -4.61
N ARG A 93 8.56 29.68 -5.25
CA ARG A 93 9.80 30.28 -4.73
C ARG A 93 9.56 30.97 -3.38
N LEU A 94 8.45 31.70 -3.24
CA LEU A 94 8.08 32.39 -2.00
C LEU A 94 7.73 31.39 -0.88
N LEU A 95 6.90 30.38 -1.16
CA LEU A 95 6.54 29.30 -0.23
C LEU A 95 7.78 28.56 0.27
N LEU A 96 8.73 28.24 -0.61
CA LEU A 96 9.95 27.51 -0.27
C LEU A 96 11.05 28.41 0.30
N GLY A 97 10.79 29.72 0.45
CA GLY A 97 11.62 30.68 1.18
C GLY A 97 11.65 30.41 2.69
N PRO A 98 12.62 30.99 3.43
CA PRO A 98 12.89 30.62 4.83
C PRO A 98 11.68 30.82 5.76
N GLY A 99 10.95 31.94 5.65
CA GLY A 99 9.82 32.25 6.53
C GLY A 99 8.63 31.29 6.35
N PRO A 100 7.97 31.28 5.18
CA PRO A 100 6.81 30.41 4.95
C PRO A 100 7.14 28.93 5.11
N ARG A 101 8.29 28.46 4.62
CA ARG A 101 8.75 27.08 4.80
C ARG A 101 8.90 26.71 6.28
N GLN A 102 9.48 27.59 7.09
CA GLN A 102 9.63 27.34 8.52
C GLN A 102 8.26 27.25 9.21
N ARG A 103 7.31 28.11 8.84
CA ARG A 103 5.95 28.05 9.39
C ARG A 103 5.21 26.77 9.05
N VAL A 104 5.35 26.28 7.81
CA VAL A 104 4.79 24.98 7.41
C VAL A 104 5.45 23.84 8.20
N ARG A 105 6.78 23.89 8.37
CA ARG A 105 7.52 22.91 9.17
C ARG A 105 7.07 22.92 10.64
N ASP A 106 6.89 24.10 11.23
CA ASP A 106 6.42 24.25 12.60
C ASP A 106 5.00 23.71 12.78
N ALA A 107 4.11 23.99 11.83
CA ALA A 107 2.74 23.47 11.84
C ALA A 107 2.73 21.94 11.88
N VAL A 108 3.53 21.30 11.02
CA VAL A 108 3.58 19.84 10.90
C VAL A 108 4.29 19.19 12.10
N ASN A 109 5.15 19.93 12.79
CA ASN A 109 5.84 19.46 14.00
C ASN A 109 5.08 19.71 15.31
N ARG A 110 3.95 20.43 15.31
CA ARG A 110 3.25 20.82 16.54
C ARG A 110 1.84 20.27 16.63
N LEU A 111 1.61 19.04 16.15
CA LEU A 111 0.28 18.41 16.20
C LEU A 111 -0.26 18.36 17.64
N SER A 112 -1.40 19.01 17.85
CA SER A 112 -2.24 18.99 19.05
C SER A 112 -3.68 19.24 18.64
N ASP A 113 -4.64 19.14 19.56
CA ASP A 113 -6.06 19.36 19.26
C ASP A 113 -6.31 20.80 18.73
N GLN A 114 -5.56 21.78 19.24
CA GLN A 114 -5.68 23.18 18.82
C GLN A 114 -5.03 23.45 17.46
N THR A 115 -3.93 22.78 17.14
CA THR A 115 -3.15 23.00 15.91
C THR A 115 -3.52 22.05 14.78
N LEU A 116 -4.43 21.10 15.03
CA LEU A 116 -4.86 20.10 14.05
C LEU A 116 -5.31 20.73 12.72
N PRO A 117 -6.15 21.79 12.68
CA PRO A 117 -6.54 22.42 11.41
C PRO A 117 -5.33 22.97 10.64
N THR A 118 -4.41 23.62 11.34
CA THR A 118 -3.18 24.19 10.76
C THR A 118 -2.24 23.10 10.26
N THR A 119 -2.14 21.99 10.98
CA THR A 119 -1.34 20.82 10.61
C THR A 119 -1.88 20.18 9.33
N VAL A 120 -3.20 19.95 9.27
CA VAL A 120 -3.89 19.39 8.09
C VAL A 120 -3.69 20.29 6.86
N ALA A 121 -3.91 21.61 7.01
CA ALA A 121 -3.71 22.55 5.92
C ALA A 121 -2.24 22.62 5.48
N GLY A 122 -1.29 22.54 6.41
CA GLY A 122 0.15 22.53 6.12
C GLY A 122 0.59 21.29 5.34
N LEU A 123 0.11 20.10 5.72
CA LEU A 123 0.35 18.85 4.98
C LEU A 123 -0.21 18.94 3.55
N ARG A 124 -1.41 19.48 3.37
CA ARG A 124 -2.06 19.66 2.06
C ARG A 124 -1.34 20.67 1.17
N LEU A 125 -0.85 21.76 1.76
CA LEU A 125 -0.03 22.73 1.05
C LEU A 125 1.28 22.09 0.58
N MET A 126 1.94 21.28 1.42
CA MET A 126 3.12 20.51 1.00
C MET A 126 2.80 19.51 -0.11
N ALA A 127 1.67 18.79 -0.02
CA ALA A 127 1.24 17.85 -1.05
C ALA A 127 1.09 18.56 -2.40
N THR A 128 0.41 19.71 -2.40
CA THR A 128 0.24 20.58 -3.58
C THR A 128 1.59 21.06 -4.14
N ALA A 129 2.52 21.46 -3.26
CA ALA A 129 3.85 21.89 -3.66
C ALA A 129 4.68 20.75 -4.30
N VAL A 130 4.52 19.51 -3.83
CA VAL A 130 5.15 18.34 -4.45
C VAL A 130 4.54 18.01 -5.80
N GLU A 131 3.21 18.03 -5.91
CA GLU A 131 2.48 17.78 -7.17
C GLU A 131 2.91 18.74 -8.29
N LEU A 132 3.11 20.02 -7.96
CA LEU A 132 3.46 21.06 -8.92
C LEU A 132 4.95 21.07 -9.27
N ASN A 133 5.84 20.90 -8.29
CA ASN A 133 7.28 20.90 -8.51
C ASN A 133 8.03 20.04 -7.46
N ALA A 134 7.98 18.72 -7.64
CA ALA A 134 8.57 17.80 -6.68
C ALA A 134 10.07 18.03 -6.48
N LYS A 135 10.87 18.24 -7.53
CA LYS A 135 12.34 18.41 -7.41
C LYS A 135 12.71 19.59 -6.50
N GLN A 136 12.10 20.75 -6.73
CA GLN A 136 12.40 21.95 -5.93
C GLN A 136 11.92 21.79 -4.48
N THR A 137 10.71 21.24 -4.29
CA THR A 137 10.12 21.05 -2.97
C THR A 137 10.93 20.05 -2.14
N VAL A 138 11.24 18.89 -2.71
CA VAL A 138 12.04 17.82 -2.11
C VAL A 138 13.44 18.34 -1.75
N ALA A 139 14.10 19.09 -2.62
CA ALA A 139 15.41 19.69 -2.33
C ALA A 139 15.39 20.64 -1.11
N LYS A 140 14.26 21.32 -0.86
CA LYS A 140 14.09 22.25 0.26
C LYS A 140 13.56 21.59 1.54
N LEU A 141 13.06 20.36 1.45
CA LEU A 141 12.53 19.53 2.54
C LEU A 141 13.47 18.36 2.91
N SER A 142 14.78 18.52 2.74
CA SER A 142 15.78 17.47 3.06
C SER A 142 15.60 16.16 2.28
N ARG A 143 15.09 16.27 1.05
CA ARG A 143 14.94 15.20 0.07
C ARG A 143 14.10 13.98 0.47
N THR A 144 13.28 14.09 1.51
CA THR A 144 12.54 12.96 2.08
C THR A 144 11.13 13.37 2.52
N VAL A 145 10.23 12.39 2.64
CA VAL A 145 8.95 12.58 3.31
C VAL A 145 9.21 12.86 4.79
N PRO A 146 8.60 13.88 5.42
CA PRO A 146 8.91 14.30 6.79
C PRO A 146 8.25 13.39 7.85
N LEU A 147 8.51 12.08 7.77
CA LEU A 147 7.95 11.08 8.69
C LEU A 147 8.36 11.26 10.16
N GLN A 148 9.45 12.01 10.41
CA GLN A 148 9.95 12.32 11.75
C GLN A 148 9.14 13.42 12.45
N SER A 149 8.20 14.05 11.75
CA SER A 149 7.35 15.09 12.34
C SER A 149 6.25 14.50 13.21
N ASN A 150 5.79 15.26 14.20
CA ASN A 150 4.67 14.87 15.08
C ASN A 150 3.38 14.61 14.30
N ALA A 151 3.24 15.22 13.12
CA ALA A 151 2.16 14.91 12.21
C ALA A 151 2.15 13.46 11.72
N PHE A 152 3.19 12.63 11.90
CA PHE A 152 3.28 11.24 11.44
C PHE A 152 3.41 10.19 12.56
N VAL A 153 3.10 10.58 13.81
CA VAL A 153 2.99 9.64 14.96
C VAL A 153 2.10 8.44 14.59
N GLU A 154 2.52 7.23 14.95
CA GLU A 154 1.89 5.96 14.56
C GLU A 154 0.39 5.91 14.85
N THR A 155 0.04 6.20 16.10
CA THR A 155 -1.32 6.18 16.61
C THR A 155 -1.66 7.56 17.15
N PRO A 156 -2.11 8.51 16.31
CA PRO A 156 -2.59 9.80 16.80
C PRO A 156 -3.78 9.58 17.77
N PRO A 157 -3.87 10.38 18.85
CA PRO A 157 -5.02 10.40 19.74
C PRO A 157 -6.35 10.53 18.98
N MET A 158 -7.45 10.03 19.57
CA MET A 158 -8.80 10.07 18.98
C MET A 158 -9.17 11.44 18.41
N SER A 159 -8.89 12.53 19.13
CA SER A 159 -9.14 13.91 18.73
C SER A 159 -8.35 14.36 17.49
N GLN A 160 -7.19 13.74 17.23
CA GLN A 160 -6.25 14.14 16.17
C GLN A 160 -6.31 13.22 14.94
N GLN A 161 -7.22 12.26 14.95
CA GLN A 161 -7.38 11.25 13.92
C GLN A 161 -7.68 11.81 12.53
N ALA A 162 -8.27 13.00 12.45
CA ALA A 162 -8.55 13.70 11.18
C ALA A 162 -7.28 14.15 10.43
N VAL A 163 -6.08 13.99 11.00
CA VAL A 163 -4.82 14.24 10.30
C VAL A 163 -4.50 13.18 9.24
N ARG A 164 -5.03 11.94 9.38
CA ARG A 164 -4.65 10.80 8.52
C ARG A 164 -4.90 11.01 7.02
N PRO A 165 -6.04 11.56 6.55
CA PRO A 165 -6.23 11.83 5.13
C PRO A 165 -5.12 12.72 4.55
N ALA A 166 -4.74 13.78 5.26
CA ALA A 166 -3.69 14.70 4.82
C ALA A 166 -2.30 14.06 4.81
N ARG A 167 -2.01 13.10 5.72
CA ARG A 167 -0.79 12.28 5.67
C ARG A 167 -0.75 11.46 4.38
N VAL A 168 -1.86 10.78 4.06
CA VAL A 168 -1.98 9.95 2.86
C VAL A 168 -1.85 10.79 1.60
N GLU A 169 -2.54 11.93 1.51
CA GLU A 169 -2.43 12.90 0.41
C GLU A 169 -0.96 13.34 0.20
N LEU A 170 -0.24 13.67 1.27
CA LEU A 170 1.17 14.04 1.16
C LEU A 170 2.05 12.88 0.67
N MET A 171 1.92 11.68 1.25
CA MET A 171 2.70 10.51 0.82
C MET A 171 2.40 10.15 -0.65
N LEU A 172 1.14 10.26 -1.07
CA LEU A 172 0.73 10.07 -2.45
C LEU A 172 1.37 11.08 -3.40
N ALA A 173 1.46 12.36 -3.02
CA ALA A 173 2.10 13.38 -3.84
C ALA A 173 3.57 13.04 -4.14
N PHE A 174 4.30 12.47 -3.16
CA PHE A 174 5.66 11.99 -3.36
C PHE A 174 5.73 10.73 -4.25
N LEU A 175 4.87 9.74 -3.99
CA LEU A 175 4.86 8.47 -4.72
C LEU A 175 4.32 8.59 -6.15
N ARG A 176 3.59 9.67 -6.46
CA ARG A 176 3.05 9.98 -7.79
C ARG A 176 3.74 11.17 -8.45
N ALA A 177 4.87 11.62 -7.90
CA ALA A 177 5.62 12.72 -8.45
C ALA A 177 6.03 12.43 -9.91
N LYS A 178 6.08 13.47 -10.75
CA LYS A 178 6.50 13.35 -12.17
C LYS A 178 7.96 12.94 -12.36
N HIS A 179 8.75 12.91 -11.28
CA HIS A 179 10.18 12.70 -11.31
C HIS A 179 10.50 11.31 -10.73
N PRO A 180 10.95 10.34 -11.55
CA PRO A 180 11.18 8.95 -11.11
C PRO A 180 12.17 8.83 -9.95
N ASP A 181 13.19 9.69 -9.91
CA ASP A 181 14.16 9.77 -8.81
C ASP A 181 13.50 10.11 -7.46
N VAL A 182 12.52 11.02 -7.47
CA VAL A 182 11.74 11.37 -6.27
C VAL A 182 10.85 10.20 -5.86
N VAL A 183 10.20 9.55 -6.83
CA VAL A 183 9.30 8.41 -6.57
C VAL A 183 10.09 7.23 -5.97
N ALA A 184 11.23 6.89 -6.56
CA ALA A 184 12.10 5.82 -6.06
C ALA A 184 12.64 6.14 -4.66
N ALA A 185 13.08 7.38 -4.40
CA ALA A 185 13.53 7.81 -3.09
C ALA A 185 12.40 7.71 -2.04
N ALA A 186 11.18 8.15 -2.37
CA ALA A 186 10.03 8.06 -1.47
C ALA A 186 9.57 6.62 -1.23
N ALA A 187 9.53 5.78 -2.28
CA ALA A 187 9.13 4.39 -2.19
C ALA A 187 10.13 3.55 -1.37
N THR A 188 11.41 3.90 -1.41
CA THR A 188 12.46 3.19 -0.67
C THR A 188 12.68 3.72 0.75
N GLN A 189 12.16 4.90 1.07
CA GLN A 189 12.31 5.50 2.40
C GLN A 189 11.63 4.64 3.47
N HIS A 190 12.38 4.36 4.55
CA HIS A 190 11.90 3.55 5.66
C HIS A 190 10.63 4.16 6.29
N GLY A 191 9.56 3.37 6.32
CA GLY A 191 8.29 3.72 6.98
C GLY A 191 7.25 4.37 6.08
N VAL A 192 7.58 4.86 4.88
CA VAL A 192 6.60 5.54 3.99
C VAL A 192 5.49 4.58 3.58
N LEU A 193 5.85 3.43 2.99
CA LEU A 193 4.86 2.44 2.54
C LEU A 193 4.09 1.82 3.72
N THR A 194 4.76 1.61 4.85
CA THR A 194 4.13 1.09 6.07
C THR A 194 3.05 2.05 6.56
N ARG A 195 3.40 3.33 6.76
CA ARG A 195 2.47 4.34 7.25
C ARG A 195 1.32 4.57 6.26
N LEU A 196 1.62 4.60 4.96
CA LEU A 196 0.59 4.73 3.92
C LEU A 196 -0.46 3.62 4.02
N CYS A 197 -0.03 2.36 4.15
CA CYS A 197 -0.94 1.22 4.23
C CYS A 197 -1.70 1.18 5.57
N GLU A 198 -1.05 1.56 6.68
CA GLU A 198 -1.68 1.61 8.01
C GLU A 198 -2.73 2.73 8.11
N ASP A 199 -2.40 3.94 7.64
CA ASP A 199 -3.37 5.03 7.56
C ASP A 199 -4.54 4.65 6.64
N ALA A 200 -4.28 3.98 5.51
CA ALA A 200 -5.33 3.46 4.64
C ALA A 200 -6.26 2.45 5.35
N CYS A 201 -5.70 1.53 6.16
CA CYS A 201 -6.49 0.61 6.97
C CYS A 201 -7.39 1.36 7.97
N GLU A 202 -6.83 2.36 8.66
CA GLU A 202 -7.55 3.14 9.65
C GLU A 202 -8.65 4.02 9.05
N LEU A 203 -8.44 4.55 7.83
CA LEU A 203 -9.44 5.32 7.12
C LEU A 203 -10.66 4.46 6.74
N LEU A 204 -10.45 3.22 6.29
CA LEU A 204 -11.58 2.30 6.00
C LEU A 204 -12.33 1.87 7.27
N LYS A 205 -11.65 1.75 8.42
CA LYS A 205 -12.31 1.43 9.70
C LYS A 205 -13.25 2.54 10.20
N ARG A 206 -12.96 3.80 9.86
CA ARG A 206 -13.62 4.97 10.48
C ARG A 206 -14.78 5.55 9.68
N GLY A 207 -14.97 5.16 8.43
CA GLY A 207 -16.00 5.78 7.62
C GLY A 207 -16.44 4.90 6.47
N ASP A 208 -17.74 4.63 6.42
CA ASP A 208 -18.44 4.06 5.28
C ASP A 208 -18.19 4.92 4.03
N GLY A 209 -17.38 4.41 3.10
CA GLY A 209 -17.29 4.92 1.73
C GLY A 209 -16.46 6.19 1.50
N GLN A 210 -16.46 7.17 2.40
CA GLN A 210 -15.92 8.52 2.13
C GLN A 210 -14.44 8.51 1.67
N TYR A 211 -13.61 7.67 2.29
CA TYR A 211 -12.18 7.62 2.00
C TYR A 211 -11.79 6.52 1.02
N VAL A 212 -12.76 5.81 0.42
CA VAL A 212 -12.47 4.66 -0.44
C VAL A 212 -11.58 5.07 -1.61
N ASP A 213 -11.84 6.19 -2.28
CA ASP A 213 -11.03 6.63 -3.43
C ASP A 213 -9.60 7.04 -3.04
N LEU A 214 -9.44 7.63 -1.85
CA LEU A 214 -8.12 7.96 -1.31
C LEU A 214 -7.34 6.68 -0.96
N VAL A 215 -8.02 5.67 -0.41
CA VAL A 215 -7.42 4.36 -0.08
C VAL A 215 -7.10 3.57 -1.34
N ARG A 216 -7.98 3.55 -2.35
CA ARG A 216 -7.69 2.99 -3.68
C ARG A 216 -6.45 3.64 -4.28
N SER A 217 -6.37 4.97 -4.18
CA SER A 217 -5.20 5.71 -4.61
C SER A 217 -3.92 5.32 -3.89
N ALA A 218 -3.98 5.10 -2.58
CA ALA A 218 -2.85 4.60 -1.78
C ALA A 218 -2.41 3.20 -2.24
N ILE A 219 -3.35 2.29 -2.47
CA ILE A 219 -3.06 0.93 -2.96
C ILE A 219 -2.43 0.97 -4.35
N ASP A 220 -2.98 1.77 -5.26
CA ASP A 220 -2.40 1.97 -6.60
C ASP A 220 -0.98 2.49 -6.54
N ALA A 221 -0.71 3.47 -5.67
CA ALA A 221 0.63 4.03 -5.50
C ALA A 221 1.62 2.96 -5.00
N VAL A 222 1.22 2.06 -4.10
CA VAL A 222 2.05 0.91 -3.72
C VAL A 222 2.30 -0.01 -4.92
N GLY A 223 1.27 -0.25 -5.73
CA GLY A 223 1.35 -1.06 -6.94
C GLY A 223 2.27 -0.47 -8.02
N SER A 224 2.22 0.84 -8.25
CA SER A 224 2.97 1.50 -9.32
C SER A 224 4.36 1.99 -8.88
N ALA A 225 4.45 2.66 -7.73
CA ALA A 225 5.67 3.31 -7.26
C ALA A 225 6.65 2.35 -6.58
N PHE A 226 6.16 1.20 -6.10
CA PHE A 226 6.99 0.18 -5.44
C PHE A 226 6.98 -1.15 -6.20
N ALA A 227 5.86 -1.87 -6.22
CA ALA A 227 5.82 -3.22 -6.78
C ALA A 227 6.18 -3.20 -8.28
N GLY A 228 5.61 -2.25 -9.01
CA GLY A 228 5.78 -2.09 -10.44
C GLY A 228 6.89 -1.19 -10.91
N ASN A 229 7.69 -0.66 -9.99
CA ASN A 229 8.70 0.33 -10.34
C ASN A 229 9.92 -0.38 -10.97
N PRO A 230 10.28 -0.05 -12.22
CA PRO A 230 11.42 -0.66 -12.90
C PRO A 230 12.77 -0.19 -12.34
N ASP A 231 12.82 0.98 -11.70
CA ASP A 231 14.05 1.53 -11.10
C ASP A 231 14.43 0.81 -9.81
N LEU A 232 13.52 0.00 -9.24
CA LEU A 232 13.75 -0.80 -8.06
C LEU A 232 14.01 -2.25 -8.44
N SER A 233 15.19 -2.76 -8.11
CA SER A 233 15.50 -4.18 -8.26
C SER A 233 14.65 -5.04 -7.31
N SER A 234 14.39 -6.29 -7.71
CA SER A 234 13.74 -7.30 -6.85
C SER A 234 14.43 -7.46 -5.49
N ALA A 235 15.77 -7.36 -5.45
CA ALA A 235 16.55 -7.42 -4.23
C ALA A 235 16.24 -6.24 -3.29
N GLN A 236 16.16 -5.01 -3.81
CA GLN A 236 15.75 -3.84 -3.03
C GLN A 236 14.32 -3.97 -2.50
N LYS A 237 13.39 -4.46 -3.34
CA LYS A 237 11.99 -4.70 -2.93
C LYS A 237 11.92 -5.72 -1.78
N ARG A 238 12.67 -6.82 -1.86
CA ARG A 238 12.80 -7.82 -0.78
C ARG A 238 13.34 -7.23 0.51
N THR A 239 14.49 -6.55 0.45
CA THR A 239 15.13 -5.93 1.61
C THR A 239 14.18 -4.96 2.31
N LEU A 240 13.46 -4.15 1.53
CA LEU A 240 12.49 -3.21 2.07
C LEU A 240 11.35 -3.93 2.79
N LEU A 241 10.71 -4.92 2.17
CA LEU A 241 9.60 -5.65 2.78
C LEU A 241 10.03 -6.46 4.01
N ASN A 242 11.27 -6.96 4.04
CA ASN A 242 11.85 -7.62 5.20
C ASN A 242 12.00 -6.67 6.40
N GLY A 243 12.49 -5.44 6.15
CA GLY A 243 12.59 -4.40 7.18
C GLY A 243 11.24 -3.80 7.56
N GLN A 244 10.30 -3.73 6.62
CA GLN A 244 8.99 -3.09 6.77
C GLN A 244 7.84 -4.10 6.78
N ARG A 245 7.87 -5.02 7.76
CA ARG A 245 6.86 -6.08 7.90
C ARG A 245 5.41 -5.57 8.03
N GLY A 246 5.23 -4.30 8.41
CA GLY A 246 3.93 -3.64 8.49
C GLY A 246 3.21 -3.55 7.13
N VAL A 247 3.93 -3.42 6.01
CA VAL A 247 3.34 -3.32 4.66
C VAL A 247 2.51 -4.56 4.32
N THR A 248 3.10 -5.75 4.42
CA THR A 248 2.40 -7.00 4.08
C THR A 248 1.20 -7.25 4.99
N ARG A 249 1.35 -6.97 6.30
CA ARG A 249 0.25 -7.08 7.27
C ARG A 249 -0.90 -6.13 6.93
N ALA A 250 -0.59 -4.86 6.66
CA ALA A 250 -1.61 -3.86 6.33
C ALA A 250 -2.32 -4.20 5.01
N LEU A 251 -1.61 -4.60 3.96
CA LEU A 251 -2.23 -5.04 2.70
C LEU A 251 -3.15 -6.26 2.90
N THR A 252 -2.73 -7.28 3.66
CA THR A 252 -3.63 -8.41 3.98
C THR A 252 -4.83 -8.00 4.84
N THR A 253 -4.71 -6.92 5.62
CA THR A 253 -5.84 -6.35 6.36
C THR A 253 -6.78 -5.62 5.40
N LEU A 254 -6.27 -4.86 4.44
CA LEU A 254 -7.07 -4.20 3.39
C LEU A 254 -7.82 -5.19 2.50
N LEU A 255 -7.27 -6.39 2.28
CA LEU A 255 -7.95 -7.48 1.56
C LEU A 255 -9.30 -7.90 2.20
N ALA A 256 -9.50 -7.57 3.49
CA ALA A 256 -10.78 -7.77 4.18
C ALA A 256 -11.92 -6.92 3.64
N TRP A 257 -11.60 -5.81 2.98
CA TRP A 257 -12.55 -4.75 2.67
C TRP A 257 -13.01 -4.89 1.22
N ARG A 258 -14.27 -5.29 1.02
CA ARG A 258 -14.85 -5.58 -0.30
C ARG A 258 -14.66 -4.43 -1.31
N SER A 259 -14.68 -3.18 -0.86
CA SER A 259 -14.53 -1.99 -1.70
C SER A 259 -13.17 -1.88 -2.40
N VAL A 260 -12.12 -2.52 -1.86
CA VAL A 260 -10.73 -2.43 -2.35
C VAL A 260 -10.05 -3.79 -2.51
N ALA A 261 -10.69 -4.89 -2.10
CA ALA A 261 -10.08 -6.22 -2.01
C ALA A 261 -9.46 -6.71 -3.34
N GLU A 262 -10.14 -6.54 -4.47
CA GLU A 262 -9.60 -6.95 -5.78
C GLU A 262 -8.33 -6.17 -6.16
N GLN A 263 -8.33 -4.86 -5.93
CA GLN A 263 -7.19 -4.00 -6.21
C GLN A 263 -5.99 -4.37 -5.34
N VAL A 264 -6.24 -4.63 -4.05
CA VAL A 264 -5.21 -5.14 -3.13
C VAL A 264 -4.68 -6.49 -3.60
N ALA A 265 -5.54 -7.40 -4.06
CA ALA A 265 -5.13 -8.71 -4.57
C ALA A 265 -4.24 -8.58 -5.81
N VAL A 266 -4.54 -7.66 -6.73
CA VAL A 266 -3.68 -7.35 -7.89
C VAL A 266 -2.30 -6.89 -7.44
N VAL A 267 -2.23 -5.93 -6.51
CA VAL A 267 -0.96 -5.43 -5.98
C VAL A 267 -0.18 -6.54 -5.25
N LEU A 268 -0.84 -7.37 -4.45
CA LEU A 268 -0.21 -8.50 -3.77
C LEU A 268 0.32 -9.54 -4.76
N ARG A 269 -0.41 -9.88 -5.83
CA ARG A 269 0.09 -10.76 -6.90
C ARG A 269 1.36 -10.19 -7.55
N ARG A 270 1.35 -8.90 -7.86
CA ARG A 270 2.53 -8.22 -8.42
C ARG A 270 3.71 -8.23 -7.47
N ILE A 271 3.48 -7.96 -6.18
CA ILE A 271 4.53 -8.07 -5.15
C ILE A 271 5.11 -9.48 -5.14
N VAL A 272 4.27 -10.51 -5.18
CA VAL A 272 4.71 -11.91 -5.18
C VAL A 272 5.61 -12.20 -6.38
N GLU A 273 5.23 -11.78 -7.58
CA GLU A 273 6.02 -11.99 -8.80
C GLU A 273 7.38 -11.28 -8.74
N GLU A 274 7.42 -10.08 -8.17
CA GLU A 274 8.62 -9.25 -8.12
C GLU A 274 9.62 -9.68 -7.03
N VAL A 275 9.13 -10.31 -5.96
CA VAL A 275 9.96 -10.66 -4.80
C VAL A 275 10.27 -12.14 -4.70
N ALA A 276 9.59 -13.00 -5.47
CA ALA A 276 9.87 -14.43 -5.53
C ALA A 276 11.36 -14.69 -5.83
N GLU A 277 11.93 -15.59 -5.05
CA GLU A 277 13.27 -16.09 -5.19
C GLU A 277 13.23 -17.48 -5.83
N PRO A 278 14.23 -17.84 -6.66
CA PRO A 278 14.30 -19.18 -7.24
C PRO A 278 14.36 -20.23 -6.12
N SER A 279 13.75 -21.38 -6.37
CA SER A 279 13.71 -22.49 -5.43
C SER A 279 15.13 -22.90 -5.01
N ARG A 280 15.38 -22.94 -3.71
CA ARG A 280 16.63 -23.40 -3.09
C ARG A 280 16.32 -24.43 -2.03
N ASP A 281 17.26 -25.32 -1.73
CA ASP A 281 17.08 -26.34 -0.71
C ASP A 281 16.88 -25.73 0.69
N TYR A 282 15.64 -25.82 1.16
CA TYR A 282 15.18 -25.26 2.44
C TYR A 282 15.89 -25.87 3.66
N ALA A 283 16.37 -27.11 3.53
CA ALA A 283 17.06 -27.82 4.59
C ALA A 283 18.46 -27.25 4.88
N VAL A 284 19.09 -26.59 3.90
CA VAL A 284 20.48 -26.14 3.98
C VAL A 284 20.62 -24.73 4.60
N LEU A 285 19.54 -23.94 4.64
CA LEU A 285 19.60 -22.49 4.95
C LEU A 285 18.80 -22.08 6.20
N ARG A 286 18.33 -23.04 7.00
CA ARG A 286 17.51 -22.74 8.17
C ARG A 286 18.36 -22.47 9.41
N ASP A 287 18.54 -21.19 9.72
CA ASP A 287 19.04 -20.76 11.03
C ASP A 287 17.88 -20.68 12.06
N ALA A 288 18.20 -20.69 13.36
CA ALA A 288 17.22 -20.71 14.46
C ALA A 288 16.17 -19.58 14.41
N ASP A 289 16.51 -18.45 13.78
CA ASP A 289 15.66 -17.26 13.67
C ASP A 289 14.89 -17.14 12.34
N ASP A 290 14.94 -18.18 11.48
CA ASP A 290 14.35 -18.19 10.12
C ASP A 290 14.78 -16.99 9.23
N SER A 291 15.84 -16.25 9.61
CA SER A 291 16.27 -14.98 8.99
C SER A 291 16.96 -15.15 7.64
N ARG A 292 17.51 -16.34 7.37
CA ARG A 292 18.15 -16.73 6.10
C ARG A 292 17.23 -17.55 5.19
N MET A 293 15.96 -17.67 5.54
CA MET A 293 15.01 -18.49 4.81
C MET A 293 14.73 -17.88 3.41
N PRO A 294 14.94 -18.63 2.32
CA PRO A 294 14.49 -18.22 0.99
C PRO A 294 13.00 -17.92 0.99
N ASN A 295 12.56 -16.94 0.22
CA ASN A 295 11.15 -16.56 0.11
C ASN A 295 10.51 -16.15 1.46
N PHE A 296 11.29 -15.65 2.42
CA PHE A 296 10.79 -15.25 3.75
C PHE A 296 9.67 -14.21 3.70
N VAL A 297 9.78 -13.20 2.82
CA VAL A 297 8.72 -12.20 2.61
C VAL A 297 7.40 -12.88 2.23
N LEU A 298 7.45 -13.87 1.33
CA LEU A 298 6.28 -14.60 0.85
C LEU A 298 5.72 -15.53 1.92
N PHE A 299 6.58 -16.16 2.72
CA PHE A 299 6.13 -16.91 3.88
C PHE A 299 5.41 -16.01 4.90
N VAL A 300 5.93 -14.80 5.18
CA VAL A 300 5.26 -13.82 6.04
C VAL A 300 3.92 -13.37 5.44
N LEU A 301 3.81 -13.22 4.12
CA LEU A 301 2.55 -12.93 3.45
C LEU A 301 1.54 -14.07 3.65
N LEU A 302 1.93 -15.31 3.35
CA LEU A 302 1.11 -16.52 3.57
C LEU A 302 0.64 -16.62 5.03
N ARG A 303 1.50 -16.21 5.97
CA ARG A 303 1.22 -16.20 7.41
C ARG A 303 0.05 -15.32 7.80
N ASN A 304 -0.15 -14.23 7.08
CA ASN A 304 -1.15 -13.20 7.37
C ASN A 304 -2.47 -13.44 6.63
N LEU A 305 -2.47 -14.22 5.55
CA LEU A 305 -3.66 -14.60 4.79
C LEU A 305 -4.58 -15.54 5.61
N ARG A 306 -5.89 -15.41 5.42
CA ARG A 306 -6.92 -16.19 6.13
C ARG A 306 -7.83 -16.93 5.13
N PRO A 307 -7.31 -17.93 4.40
CA PRO A 307 -8.03 -18.61 3.32
C PRO A 307 -9.30 -19.35 3.77
N LYS A 308 -9.43 -19.69 5.06
CA LYS A 308 -10.63 -20.31 5.63
C LYS A 308 -11.86 -19.41 5.63
N HIS A 309 -11.67 -18.09 5.54
CA HIS A 309 -12.74 -17.12 5.69
C HIS A 309 -13.05 -16.34 4.40
N ARG A 310 -12.14 -16.36 3.40
CA ARG A 310 -12.22 -15.50 2.21
C ARG A 310 -11.67 -16.20 0.98
N ALA A 311 -12.43 -16.19 -0.11
CA ALA A 311 -12.02 -16.78 -1.39
C ALA A 311 -10.79 -16.10 -1.99
N LEU A 312 -10.69 -14.76 -1.91
CA LEU A 312 -9.53 -14.01 -2.41
C LEU A 312 -8.23 -14.38 -1.68
N ASP A 313 -8.29 -14.53 -0.35
CA ASP A 313 -7.15 -15.02 0.45
C ASP A 313 -6.74 -16.42 -0.02
N ALA A 314 -7.70 -17.31 -0.29
CA ALA A 314 -7.42 -18.66 -0.80
C ALA A 314 -6.76 -18.61 -2.19
N HIS A 315 -7.27 -17.80 -3.11
CA HIS A 315 -6.66 -17.60 -4.43
C HIS A 315 -5.24 -17.05 -4.34
N LEU A 316 -4.96 -16.14 -3.41
CA LEU A 316 -3.61 -15.63 -3.18
C LEU A 316 -2.69 -16.71 -2.59
N VAL A 317 -3.16 -17.51 -1.63
CA VAL A 317 -2.38 -18.65 -1.10
C VAL A 317 -2.02 -19.60 -2.23
N VAL A 318 -2.98 -19.95 -3.08
CA VAL A 318 -2.77 -20.80 -4.27
C VAL A 318 -1.72 -20.19 -5.19
N PHE A 319 -1.85 -18.89 -5.51
CA PHE A 319 -0.93 -18.19 -6.37
C PHE A 319 0.51 -18.19 -5.81
N VAL A 320 0.68 -17.90 -4.52
CA VAL A 320 2.00 -17.91 -3.88
C VAL A 320 2.62 -19.31 -3.88
N LEU A 321 1.88 -20.35 -3.49
CA LEU A 321 2.42 -21.73 -3.49
C LEU A 321 2.69 -22.27 -4.89
N HIS A 322 1.93 -21.82 -5.90
CA HIS A 322 2.21 -22.18 -7.29
C HIS A 322 3.54 -21.57 -7.76
N ARG A 323 3.79 -20.30 -7.42
CA ARG A 323 5.02 -19.56 -7.75
C ARG A 323 6.23 -20.03 -6.96
N CYS A 324 6.06 -20.36 -5.68
CA CYS A 324 7.11 -20.79 -4.76
C CYS A 324 6.73 -22.11 -4.06
N PRO A 325 6.89 -23.27 -4.74
CA PRO A 325 6.50 -24.59 -4.20
C PRO A 325 7.27 -25.00 -2.95
N ASP A 326 8.48 -24.48 -2.77
CA ASP A 326 9.33 -24.64 -1.59
C ASP A 326 8.65 -24.16 -0.30
N LEU A 327 7.70 -23.21 -0.40
CA LEU A 327 6.91 -22.73 0.73
C LEU A 327 5.77 -23.68 1.15
N CYS A 328 5.45 -24.72 0.37
CA CYS A 328 4.37 -25.65 0.69
C CYS A 328 4.61 -26.32 2.05
N ARG A 329 5.76 -26.97 2.24
CA ARG A 329 6.11 -27.66 3.49
C ARG A 329 6.02 -26.74 4.72
N PRO A 330 6.68 -25.56 4.78
CA PRO A 330 6.62 -24.69 5.95
C PRO A 330 5.22 -24.09 6.16
N TYR A 331 4.47 -23.75 5.11
CA TYR A 331 3.10 -23.27 5.24
C TYR A 331 2.19 -24.33 5.88
N LEU A 332 2.27 -25.56 5.41
CA LEU A 332 1.37 -26.63 5.84
C LEU A 332 1.74 -27.18 7.23
N THR A 333 3.04 -27.31 7.53
CA THR A 333 3.52 -27.63 8.88
C THR A 333 2.94 -26.63 9.90
N ARG A 334 2.87 -25.34 9.55
CA ARG A 334 2.29 -24.30 10.41
C ARG A 334 0.78 -24.45 10.56
N VAL A 335 0.05 -24.69 9.46
CA VAL A 335 -1.42 -24.85 9.50
C VAL A 335 -1.79 -26.06 10.36
N ALA A 336 -1.05 -27.16 10.24
CA ALA A 336 -1.25 -28.39 11.02
C ALA A 336 -1.04 -28.21 12.52
N ARG A 337 -0.10 -27.35 12.93
CA ARG A 337 0.19 -27.03 14.36
C ARG A 337 -0.90 -26.19 15.04
N ARG A 338 -1.79 -25.55 14.28
CA ARG A 338 -2.85 -24.65 14.81
C ARG A 338 -4.23 -25.30 14.82
N LEU A 339 -4.30 -26.59 14.54
CA LEU A 339 -5.53 -27.34 14.70
C LEU A 339 -5.71 -27.63 16.19
N PRO A 340 -6.89 -27.31 16.78
CA PRO A 340 -7.20 -27.77 18.12
C PRO A 340 -7.12 -29.31 18.14
N GLU A 341 -6.69 -29.86 19.27
CA GLU A 341 -6.88 -31.29 19.54
C GLU A 341 -8.39 -31.58 19.42
N TYR A 342 -8.71 -32.70 18.79
CA TYR A 342 -10.07 -33.01 18.37
C TYR A 342 -10.91 -33.48 19.57
N ASP A 343 -11.87 -32.65 20.00
CA ASP A 343 -12.84 -32.98 21.06
C ASP A 343 -14.24 -33.40 20.53
N GLY A 344 -14.37 -33.70 19.23
CA GLY A 344 -15.51 -34.50 18.73
C GLY A 344 -16.82 -33.82 18.33
N THR A 345 -16.90 -32.50 18.09
CA THR A 345 -18.16 -31.86 17.61
C THR A 345 -18.01 -31.03 16.32
N LEU A 346 -18.92 -31.27 15.36
CA LEU A 346 -18.86 -30.88 13.94
C LEU A 346 -19.95 -29.85 13.57
N SER A 347 -19.57 -28.68 13.00
CA SER A 347 -20.49 -27.89 12.16
C SER A 347 -19.71 -27.09 11.10
N ILE A 348 -20.14 -27.15 9.83
CA ILE A 348 -19.41 -26.58 8.68
C ILE A 348 -20.30 -25.66 7.81
N PRO A 349 -19.83 -24.47 7.38
CA PRO A 349 -20.57 -23.56 6.50
C PRO A 349 -20.42 -23.85 4.98
N ARG A 350 -21.55 -23.80 4.25
CA ARG A 350 -21.74 -24.13 2.81
C ARG A 350 -20.84 -23.38 1.79
N ALA A 351 -20.24 -22.25 2.15
CA ALA A 351 -19.39 -21.46 1.25
C ALA A 351 -18.04 -22.16 0.93
N SER A 352 -17.55 -23.01 1.83
CA SER A 352 -16.30 -23.75 1.64
C SER A 352 -16.40 -24.76 0.51
N VAL A 353 -17.53 -25.44 0.34
CA VAL A 353 -17.69 -26.48 -0.70
C VAL A 353 -17.67 -25.88 -2.12
N ALA A 354 -18.23 -24.68 -2.30
CA ALA A 354 -18.32 -24.03 -3.61
C ALA A 354 -16.95 -23.60 -4.17
N VAL A 355 -16.03 -23.15 -3.30
CA VAL A 355 -14.70 -22.69 -3.71
C VAL A 355 -13.83 -23.87 -4.15
N CYS A 356 -13.92 -25.05 -3.53
CA CYS A 356 -13.13 -26.19 -3.99
C CYS A 356 -13.70 -26.88 -5.20
N ASN A 357 -15.02 -26.90 -5.37
CA ASN A 357 -15.58 -27.34 -6.64
C ASN A 357 -15.12 -26.46 -7.81
N THR A 358 -14.91 -25.15 -7.57
CA THR A 358 -14.42 -24.22 -8.58
C THR A 358 -12.91 -24.40 -8.84
N LEU A 359 -12.12 -24.69 -7.81
CA LEU A 359 -10.67 -24.94 -7.92
C LEU A 359 -10.34 -26.31 -8.54
N THR A 360 -11.10 -27.36 -8.24
CA THR A 360 -11.01 -28.66 -8.94
C THR A 360 -11.28 -28.53 -10.44
N ARG A 361 -12.16 -27.59 -10.84
CA ARG A 361 -12.49 -27.30 -12.24
C ARG A 361 -11.55 -26.31 -12.93
N LEU A 362 -10.84 -25.47 -12.18
CA LEU A 362 -9.83 -24.54 -12.74
C LEU A 362 -8.47 -25.23 -12.98
N PHE A 363 -8.14 -26.25 -12.19
CA PHE A 363 -6.90 -27.03 -12.32
C PHE A 363 -7.01 -28.23 -13.27
N LEU A 364 -7.84 -28.14 -14.32
CA LEU A 364 -7.96 -29.16 -15.38
C LEU A 364 -6.57 -29.64 -15.83
N CYS A 365 -6.15 -30.82 -15.37
CA CYS A 365 -5.18 -31.60 -16.10
C CYS A 365 -5.88 -32.03 -17.39
N PRO A 366 -5.45 -31.61 -18.59
CA PRO A 366 -5.90 -32.27 -19.79
C PRO A 366 -5.39 -33.71 -19.73
N LEU A 367 -6.25 -34.70 -20.01
CA LEU A 367 -5.76 -35.97 -20.53
C LEU A 367 -5.01 -35.63 -21.83
N PRO A 368 -3.72 -35.99 -21.97
CA PRO A 368 -3.03 -35.71 -23.22
C PRO A 368 -3.75 -36.41 -24.38
N GLU A 369 -4.03 -35.69 -25.47
CA GLU A 369 -4.83 -36.19 -26.62
C GLU A 369 -4.30 -37.50 -27.21
N TYR A 370 -2.99 -37.76 -27.10
CA TYR A 370 -2.35 -39.00 -27.57
C TYR A 370 -2.64 -40.23 -26.69
N ILE A 371 -3.03 -40.03 -25.42
CA ILE A 371 -3.50 -41.10 -24.51
C ILE A 371 -5.01 -41.30 -24.67
N ALA A 372 -5.77 -40.23 -24.84
CA ALA A 372 -7.22 -40.30 -25.09
C ALA A 372 -7.58 -40.96 -26.44
N SER A 373 -6.67 -40.91 -27.42
CA SER A 373 -6.81 -41.53 -28.74
C SER A 373 -6.34 -43.00 -28.83
N GLY A 374 -5.80 -43.57 -27.74
CA GLY A 374 -5.30 -44.96 -27.72
C GLY A 374 -3.99 -45.19 -28.48
N SER A 375 -3.28 -44.12 -28.86
CA SER A 375 -2.12 -44.17 -29.77
C SER A 375 -0.78 -44.52 -29.10
N ALA A 376 -0.72 -44.64 -27.77
CA ALA A 376 0.48 -45.03 -27.03
C ALA A 376 0.15 -45.93 -25.83
N ARG A 377 0.93 -47.01 -25.65
CA ARG A 377 0.97 -47.82 -24.41
C ARG A 377 2.24 -47.50 -23.63
N LEU A 378 2.10 -47.39 -22.31
CA LEU A 378 3.22 -47.18 -21.40
C LEU A 378 4.17 -48.40 -21.45
N LEU A 379 5.46 -48.14 -21.65
CA LEU A 379 6.54 -49.15 -21.58
C LEU A 379 7.04 -49.28 -20.15
N GLU A 380 7.43 -50.50 -19.75
CA GLU A 380 7.98 -50.77 -18.43
C GLU A 380 9.38 -50.15 -18.22
N PRO A 381 9.72 -49.74 -16.98
CA PRO A 381 10.89 -48.90 -16.72
C PRO A 381 12.20 -49.70 -16.71
N THR A 382 13.25 -49.18 -17.35
CA THR A 382 14.61 -49.74 -17.30
C THR A 382 15.42 -49.23 -16.10
N ALA A 383 15.83 -50.17 -15.24
CA ALA A 383 17.01 -50.35 -14.37
C ALA A 383 17.82 -49.17 -13.72
N LYS A 384 17.59 -47.89 -14.00
CA LYS A 384 18.28 -46.77 -13.31
C LYS A 384 17.42 -45.99 -12.31
N HIS A 385 16.18 -46.44 -12.08
CA HIS A 385 15.25 -45.90 -11.08
C HIS A 385 15.24 -46.68 -9.75
N ASN A 386 16.18 -47.61 -9.55
CA ASN A 386 16.12 -48.57 -8.44
C ASN A 386 16.23 -47.94 -7.04
N SER A 387 16.77 -46.73 -6.88
CA SER A 387 16.85 -46.12 -5.54
C SER A 387 15.51 -45.62 -4.97
N PHE A 388 14.45 -45.49 -5.79
CA PHE A 388 13.09 -45.20 -5.30
C PHE A 388 12.32 -46.48 -4.95
N PHE A 389 12.67 -47.61 -5.57
CA PHE A 389 12.07 -48.93 -5.31
C PHE A 389 12.78 -49.72 -4.20
N ASP A 390 13.99 -49.30 -3.81
CA ASP A 390 14.69 -49.81 -2.63
C ASP A 390 14.27 -49.09 -1.33
N LEU A 391 13.39 -48.09 -1.44
CA LEU A 391 12.73 -47.50 -0.29
C LEU A 391 11.71 -48.48 0.26
N THR A 392 11.69 -48.69 1.57
CA THR A 392 10.57 -49.38 2.22
C THR A 392 9.27 -48.65 1.86
N PRO A 393 8.12 -49.33 1.82
CA PRO A 393 6.83 -48.69 1.57
C PRO A 393 6.57 -47.48 2.48
N GLU A 394 7.14 -47.49 3.69
CA GLU A 394 7.12 -46.36 4.64
C GLU A 394 8.03 -45.20 4.21
N ALA A 395 9.24 -45.46 3.71
CA ALA A 395 10.15 -44.44 3.23
C ALA A 395 9.69 -43.83 1.88
N ALA A 396 9.10 -44.63 1.00
CA ALA A 396 8.45 -44.16 -0.23
C ALA A 396 7.19 -43.35 0.09
N ALA A 397 6.39 -43.79 1.06
CA ALA A 397 5.25 -43.02 1.56
C ALA A 397 5.68 -41.72 2.24
N ASP A 398 6.82 -41.68 2.93
CA ASP A 398 7.36 -40.45 3.54
C ASP A 398 7.97 -39.48 2.51
N GLU A 399 8.40 -39.96 1.34
CA GLU A 399 8.85 -39.11 0.24
C GLU A 399 7.67 -38.49 -0.53
N VAL A 400 6.62 -39.28 -0.79
CA VAL A 400 5.43 -38.84 -1.53
C VAL A 400 4.43 -38.10 -0.63
N VAL A 401 4.31 -38.52 0.63
CA VAL A 401 3.36 -38.03 1.63
C VAL A 401 4.03 -38.01 3.02
N PRO A 402 4.91 -37.02 3.30
CA PRO A 402 5.69 -36.97 4.53
C PRO A 402 4.87 -37.17 5.80
N ALA A 403 5.42 -37.80 6.83
CA ALA A 403 4.73 -38.04 8.11
C ALA A 403 4.01 -36.79 8.68
N TRP A 404 4.62 -35.61 8.60
CA TRP A 404 4.00 -34.35 9.03
C TRP A 404 2.74 -33.99 8.22
N PHE A 405 2.67 -34.40 6.95
CA PHE A 405 1.52 -34.24 6.06
C PHE A 405 0.46 -35.30 6.34
N ARG A 406 0.83 -36.57 6.57
CA ARG A 406 -0.11 -37.61 7.02
C ARG A 406 -0.80 -37.18 8.30
N GLU A 407 -0.05 -36.62 9.24
CA GLU A 407 -0.56 -36.11 10.50
C GLU A 407 -1.44 -34.85 10.31
N ALA A 408 -1.06 -33.93 9.42
CA ALA A 408 -1.86 -32.76 9.06
C ALA A 408 -3.17 -33.14 8.33
N ALA A 409 -3.10 -34.09 7.41
CA ALA A 409 -4.22 -34.60 6.63
C ALA A 409 -5.16 -35.43 7.51
N HIS A 410 -4.66 -36.33 8.37
CA HIS A 410 -5.47 -37.07 9.34
C HIS A 410 -6.17 -36.14 10.33
N ARG A 411 -5.48 -35.13 10.87
CA ARG A 411 -6.12 -34.11 11.74
C ARG A 411 -7.16 -33.28 11.00
N HIS A 412 -7.04 -33.08 9.68
CA HIS A 412 -8.02 -32.36 8.87
C HIS A 412 -9.20 -33.22 8.38
N ILE A 413 -8.96 -34.50 8.08
CA ILE A 413 -9.96 -35.49 7.67
C ILE A 413 -10.84 -35.88 8.86
N GLY A 414 -10.26 -35.98 10.06
CA GLY A 414 -11.01 -36.28 11.29
C GLY A 414 -11.80 -35.11 11.88
N ALA A 415 -11.42 -33.85 11.60
CA ALA A 415 -11.92 -32.71 12.38
C ALA A 415 -13.04 -31.88 11.73
N ASN A 416 -13.25 -31.89 10.41
CA ASN A 416 -14.30 -31.08 9.77
C ASN A 416 -14.50 -31.47 8.29
N GLU A 417 -15.72 -31.88 7.88
CA GLU A 417 -16.15 -32.03 6.47
C GLU A 417 -16.01 -30.71 5.64
N GLY A 418 -15.63 -29.59 6.26
CA GLY A 418 -15.27 -28.32 5.61
C GLY A 418 -13.79 -28.16 5.27
N SER A 419 -12.93 -29.10 5.66
CA SER A 419 -11.49 -29.14 5.31
C SER A 419 -11.17 -29.89 4.02
N ALA A 420 -12.18 -30.50 3.37
CA ALA A 420 -12.03 -31.10 2.04
C ALA A 420 -11.42 -30.10 1.05
N MET A 421 -11.67 -28.80 1.27
CA MET A 421 -11.09 -27.73 0.48
C MET A 421 -9.57 -27.66 0.55
N MET A 422 -9.05 -27.63 1.77
CA MET A 422 -7.63 -27.55 2.04
C MET A 422 -6.96 -28.86 1.62
N LEU A 423 -7.63 -30.00 1.78
CA LEU A 423 -7.16 -31.30 1.32
C LEU A 423 -7.04 -31.38 -0.21
N VAL A 424 -8.04 -30.88 -0.96
CA VAL A 424 -7.98 -30.80 -2.43
C VAL A 424 -6.88 -29.85 -2.89
N PHE A 425 -6.74 -28.70 -2.24
CA PHE A 425 -5.64 -27.77 -2.50
C PHE A 425 -4.26 -28.42 -2.25
N LEU A 426 -4.15 -29.18 -1.16
CA LEU A 426 -2.96 -29.94 -0.79
C LEU A 426 -2.58 -30.99 -1.82
N LEU A 427 -3.56 -31.79 -2.25
CA LEU A 427 -3.40 -32.80 -3.30
C LEU A 427 -3.00 -32.17 -4.64
N GLN A 428 -3.56 -31.01 -4.99
CA GLN A 428 -3.23 -30.27 -6.21
C GLN A 428 -1.82 -29.65 -6.18
N CYS A 429 -1.40 -29.11 -5.03
CA CYS A 429 -0.03 -28.64 -4.83
C CYS A 429 0.99 -29.79 -4.95
N MET A 430 0.66 -30.98 -4.42
CA MET A 430 1.49 -32.17 -4.57
C MET A 430 1.56 -32.64 -6.03
N GLN A 431 0.42 -32.71 -6.73
CA GLN A 431 0.42 -33.06 -8.16
C GLN A 431 1.26 -32.06 -8.99
N GLY A 432 1.18 -30.77 -8.69
CA GLY A 432 1.98 -29.74 -9.35
C GLY A 432 3.48 -29.75 -9.02
N ALA A 433 3.85 -30.28 -7.85
CA ALA A 433 5.25 -30.50 -7.47
C ALA A 433 5.80 -31.78 -8.14
N VAL A 434 5.04 -32.87 -8.12
CA VAL A 434 5.37 -34.14 -8.79
C VAL A 434 5.52 -33.95 -10.30
N ASN A 435 4.60 -33.25 -10.96
CA ASN A 435 4.68 -32.98 -12.40
C ASN A 435 5.86 -32.08 -12.79
N ARG A 436 6.40 -31.28 -11.86
CA ARG A 436 7.61 -30.47 -12.08
C ARG A 436 8.88 -31.27 -11.85
N ALA A 437 8.89 -32.14 -10.85
CA ALA A 437 9.98 -33.09 -10.62
C ALA A 437 10.12 -34.07 -11.81
N ALA A 438 9.03 -34.46 -12.46
CA ALA A 438 9.03 -35.32 -13.65
C ALA A 438 9.50 -34.65 -14.97
N LYS A 439 9.73 -33.32 -14.97
CA LYS A 439 10.21 -32.55 -16.13
C LYS A 439 11.71 -32.24 -16.11
N VAL A 440 12.42 -32.65 -15.06
CA VAL A 440 13.88 -32.51 -14.90
C VAL A 440 14.57 -33.82 -15.23
#